data_AF-A0A3B8TP46-F1
#
_entry.id   AF-A0A3B8TP46-F1
#
_cell.length_a   1.000
_cell.length_b   1.000
_cell.length_c   1.000
_cell.angle_alpha   90.00
_cell.angle_beta   90.00
_cell.angle_gamma   90.00
#
_symmetry.space_group_name_H-M   'P 1'
#
loop_
_entity.id
_entity.type
_entity.pdbx_description
1 polymer ?
#
loop_
_entity_poly.entity_id
_entity_poly.type
_entity_poly.pdbx_seq_one_letter_code
_entity_poly.pdbx_strand_id
1 'polypeptide(L)'
;GMNQPNQTPPPTPQVQYSLAHNGQQSGPFGWQQLQQLSQSGQLTKETHVWKQGMTNWALAIDVQELAPLFAPAAGGPPPPPPAAGGPPPPPQ
;
A
#
# COMPACT_ATOMS: atom_id res chain seq x y z
N GLY A 1 -0.99 -45.79 4.22
CA GLY A 1 -0.74 -44.34 4.10
C GLY A 1 -2.01 -43.60 4.49
N MET A 2 -1.91 -42.59 5.34
CA MET A 2 -2.99 -41.64 5.62
C MET A 2 -2.37 -40.29 5.98
N ASN A 3 -2.80 -39.27 5.23
CA ASN A 3 -2.25 -37.92 5.11
C ASN A 3 -2.37 -37.10 6.40
N GLN A 4 -1.32 -36.37 6.76
CA GLN A 4 -1.34 -35.31 7.77
C GLN A 4 -2.12 -34.11 7.21
N PRO A 5 -3.20 -33.63 7.83
CA PRO A 5 -3.69 -32.30 7.54
C PRO A 5 -2.69 -31.31 8.13
N ASN A 6 -1.89 -30.72 7.26
CA ASN A 6 -1.02 -29.57 7.55
C ASN A 6 -1.88 -28.41 8.07
N GLN A 7 -2.15 -28.40 9.38
CA GLN A 7 -2.79 -27.28 10.07
C GLN A 7 -1.78 -26.14 10.14
N THR A 8 -1.66 -25.41 9.03
CA THR A 8 -1.08 -24.08 9.06
C THR A 8 -1.95 -23.23 9.99
N PRO A 9 -1.37 -22.46 10.91
CA PRO A 9 -2.14 -21.52 11.73
C PRO A 9 -2.97 -20.63 10.79
N PRO A 10 -4.21 -20.27 11.18
CA PRO A 10 -5.02 -19.39 10.36
C PRO A 10 -4.19 -18.14 10.03
N PRO A 11 -4.07 -17.75 8.76
CA PRO A 11 -3.35 -16.53 8.41
C PRO A 11 -4.01 -15.39 9.17
N THR A 12 -3.24 -14.74 10.04
CA THR A 12 -3.68 -13.53 10.71
C THR A 12 -4.14 -12.53 9.64
N PRO A 13 -5.27 -11.85 9.83
CA PRO A 13 -5.74 -10.87 8.86
C PRO A 13 -4.66 -9.79 8.70
N GLN A 14 -3.97 -9.82 7.57
CA GLN A 14 -2.92 -8.86 7.25
C GLN A 14 -3.58 -7.54 6.85
N VAL A 15 -3.12 -6.42 7.42
CA VAL A 15 -3.61 -5.10 7.02
C VAL A 15 -3.25 -4.86 5.56
N GLN A 16 -4.25 -4.50 4.78
CA GLN A 16 -4.19 -4.36 3.34
C GLN A 16 -4.53 -2.93 2.96
N TYR A 17 -3.74 -2.38 2.04
CA TYR A 17 -3.80 -0.99 1.63
C TYR A 17 -4.01 -0.90 0.13
N SER A 18 -5.07 -0.22 -0.28
CA SER A 18 -5.27 0.21 -1.66
C SER A 18 -4.56 1.54 -1.86
N LEU A 19 -4.00 1.74 -3.05
CA LEU A 19 -3.38 2.98 -3.49
C LEU A 19 -4.17 3.55 -4.65
N ALA A 20 -4.36 4.85 -4.65
CA ALA A 20 -4.94 5.59 -5.76
C ALA A 20 -3.84 6.43 -6.42
N HIS A 21 -3.57 6.14 -7.68
CA HIS A 21 -2.58 6.83 -8.50
C HIS A 21 -3.14 7.04 -9.90
N ASN A 22 -3.08 8.27 -10.42
CA ASN A 22 -3.58 8.66 -11.74
C ASN A 22 -5.04 8.26 -12.03
N GLY A 23 -5.94 8.40 -11.05
CA GLY A 23 -7.34 7.97 -11.21
C GLY A 23 -7.55 6.47 -11.29
N GLN A 24 -6.48 5.68 -11.12
CA GLN A 24 -6.57 4.23 -11.02
C GLN A 24 -6.29 3.78 -9.59
N GLN A 25 -7.07 2.80 -9.15
CA GLN A 25 -6.83 2.11 -7.91
C GLN A 25 -5.94 0.89 -8.18
N SER A 26 -4.94 0.72 -7.33
CA SER A 26 -4.04 -0.43 -7.31
C SER A 26 -4.07 -1.06 -5.92
N GLY A 27 -4.01 -2.40 -5.85
CA GLY A 27 -4.05 -3.16 -4.59
C GLY A 27 -5.29 -4.05 -4.48
N PRO A 28 -5.57 -4.62 -3.28
CA PRO A 28 -4.92 -4.36 -2.00
C PRO A 28 -3.46 -4.84 -1.90
N PHE A 29 -2.59 -4.02 -1.34
CA PHE A 29 -1.19 -4.32 -1.08
C PHE A 29 -0.96 -4.57 0.42
N GLY A 30 -0.16 -5.58 0.73
CA GLY A 30 0.34 -5.79 2.09
C GLY A 30 1.51 -4.87 2.42
N TRP A 31 1.92 -4.87 3.70
CA TRP A 31 3.02 -4.06 4.20
C TRP A 31 4.32 -4.21 3.38
N GLN A 32 4.69 -5.45 3.01
CA GLN A 32 5.91 -5.71 2.23
C GLN A 32 5.84 -5.08 0.83
N GLN A 33 4.70 -5.17 0.15
CA GLN A 33 4.50 -4.52 -1.15
C GLN A 33 4.57 -2.99 -1.01
N LEU A 34 3.92 -2.39 -0.01
CA LEU A 34 4.00 -0.94 0.21
C LEU A 34 5.44 -0.47 0.44
N GLN A 35 6.24 -1.27 1.14
CA GLN A 35 7.65 -0.99 1.36
C GLN A 35 8.44 -1.01 0.03
N GLN A 36 8.16 -1.93 -0.87
CA GLN A 36 8.74 -1.95 -2.23
C GLN A 36 8.25 -0.79 -3.10
N LEU A 37 6.96 -0.44 -3.00
CA LEU A 37 6.35 0.68 -3.73
C LEU A 37 6.93 2.02 -3.26
N SER A 38 7.17 2.18 -1.95
CA SER A 38 7.81 3.38 -1.39
C SER A 38 9.26 3.50 -1.86
N GLN A 39 10.01 2.39 -1.81
CA GLN A 39 11.40 2.35 -2.30
C GLN A 39 11.51 2.59 -3.81
N SER A 40 10.51 2.17 -4.60
CA SER A 40 10.48 2.43 -6.05
C SER A 40 9.92 3.81 -6.42
N GLY A 41 9.44 4.59 -5.45
CA GLY A 41 8.83 5.91 -5.67
C GLY A 41 7.39 5.88 -6.21
N GLN A 42 6.78 4.70 -6.34
CA GLN A 42 5.37 4.56 -6.73
C GLN A 42 4.41 4.93 -5.60
N LEU A 43 4.80 4.63 -4.36
CA LEU A 43 4.13 5.11 -3.16
C LEU A 43 4.89 6.32 -2.63
N THR A 44 4.22 7.47 -2.59
CA THR A 44 4.78 8.71 -2.06
C THR A 44 3.89 9.22 -0.92
N LYS A 45 4.39 10.22 -0.21
CA LYS A 45 3.66 10.93 0.86
C LYS A 45 2.32 11.50 0.37
N GLU A 46 2.27 11.87 -0.91
CA GLU A 46 1.12 12.50 -1.58
C GLU A 46 0.19 11.47 -2.24
N THR A 47 0.58 10.19 -2.26
CA THR A 47 -0.27 9.12 -2.79
C THR A 47 -1.47 8.93 -1.88
N HIS A 48 -2.66 8.85 -2.47
CA HIS A 48 -3.87 8.52 -1.73
C HIS A 48 -3.86 7.03 -1.41
N VAL A 49 -4.03 6.72 -0.13
CA VAL A 49 -4.09 5.37 0.40
C VAL A 49 -5.42 5.16 1.11
N TRP A 50 -5.90 3.94 1.05
CA TRP A 50 -7.10 3.54 1.76
C TRP A 50 -6.87 2.15 2.31
N LYS A 51 -7.35 1.89 3.53
CA LYS A 51 -7.37 0.55 4.11
C LYS A 51 -8.78 0.22 4.56
N GLN A 52 -9.04 -1.07 4.70
CA GLN A 52 -10.31 -1.54 5.24
C GLN A 52 -10.60 -0.86 6.59
N GLY A 53 -11.78 -0.24 6.70
CA GLY A 53 -12.22 0.51 7.88
C GLY A 53 -11.99 2.02 7.80
N MET A 54 -11.33 2.53 6.75
CA MET A 54 -11.32 3.98 6.47
C MET A 54 -12.59 4.41 5.75
N THR A 55 -13.12 5.59 6.13
CA THR A 55 -14.29 6.18 5.49
C THR A 55 -13.97 6.71 4.08
N ASN A 56 -12.81 7.33 3.91
CA ASN A 56 -12.34 7.93 2.66
C ASN A 56 -10.86 7.64 2.46
N TRP A 57 -10.36 7.86 1.24
CA TRP A 57 -8.93 7.93 0.96
C TRP A 57 -8.26 8.98 1.85
N ALA A 58 -7.09 8.65 2.39
CA ALA A 58 -6.22 9.56 3.11
C ALA A 58 -4.88 9.66 2.38
N LEU A 59 -4.10 10.72 2.57
CA LEU A 59 -2.75 10.73 2.02
C LEU A 59 -1.88 9.75 2.80
N ALA A 60 -0.90 9.16 2.13
CA ALA A 60 0.00 8.21 2.78
C ALA A 60 0.75 8.84 3.96
N ILE A 61 1.00 10.16 3.92
CA ILE A 61 1.58 10.93 5.02
C ILE A 61 0.65 11.07 6.24
N ASP A 62 -0.67 11.08 6.05
CA ASP A 62 -1.65 11.14 7.14
C ASP A 62 -1.78 9.79 7.86
N VAL A 63 -1.43 8.70 7.17
CA VAL A 63 -1.42 7.36 7.76
C VAL A 63 -0.13 7.15 8.54
N GLN A 64 -0.19 7.33 9.85
CA GLN A 64 0.96 7.14 10.74
C GLN A 64 1.60 5.74 10.62
N GLU A 65 0.81 4.71 10.31
CA GLU A 65 1.35 3.37 10.04
C GLU A 65 2.31 3.38 8.85
N LEU A 66 2.12 4.21 7.82
CA LEU A 66 3.00 4.27 6.65
C LEU A 66 4.19 5.22 6.85
N ALA A 67 4.21 6.03 7.91
CA ALA A 67 5.32 6.94 8.22
C ALA A 67 6.73 6.31 8.11
N PRO A 68 7.01 5.10 8.64
CA PRO A 68 8.33 4.48 8.51
C PRO A 68 8.66 4.04 7.07
N LEU A 69 7.68 3.90 6.16
CA LEU A 69 7.95 3.61 4.75
C LEU A 69 8.56 4.80 4.02
N PHE A 70 8.30 6.02 4.50
CA PHE A 70 8.80 7.27 3.92
C PHE A 70 10.05 7.79 4.64
N ALA A 71 10.54 7.07 5.63
CA ALA A 71 11.86 7.34 6.20
C ALA A 71 12.90 7.21 5.06
N PRO A 72 13.85 8.14 4.95
CA PRO A 72 14.81 8.13 3.85
C PRO A 72 15.64 6.85 3.91
N ALA A 73 15.33 5.90 3.01
CA ALA A 73 16.21 4.81 2.68
C ALA A 73 17.38 5.41 1.90
N ALA A 74 18.59 5.32 2.47
CA ALA A 74 19.79 5.80 1.83
C ALA A 74 20.03 5.04 0.51
N GLY A 75 19.70 5.66 -0.64
CA GLY A 75 20.28 5.29 -1.93
C GLY A 75 19.28 5.09 -3.07
N GLY A 76 19.36 5.99 -4.05
CA GLY A 76 18.86 5.76 -5.42
C GLY A 76 18.01 6.90 -5.97
N PRO A 77 18.31 7.45 -7.16
CA PRO A 77 17.45 8.44 -7.80
C PRO A 77 16.12 7.79 -8.22
N PRO A 78 14.96 8.40 -7.90
CA PRO A 78 13.65 7.84 -8.24
C PRO A 78 13.35 7.93 -9.75
N PRO A 79 12.59 6.98 -10.30
CA PRO A 79 12.01 7.11 -11.63
C PRO A 79 10.97 8.25 -11.69
N PRO A 80 10.79 8.92 -12.84
CA PRO A 80 9.84 10.02 -12.97
C PRO A 80 8.38 9.55 -12.81
N PRO A 81 7.52 10.28 -12.09
CA PRO A 81 6.10 9.94 -11.94
C PRO A 81 5.31 10.23 -13.24
N PRO A 82 4.29 9.42 -13.59
CA PRO A 82 3.31 9.76 -14.62
C PRO A 82 2.30 10.82 -14.13
N ALA A 83 1.78 11.63 -15.06
CA ALA A 83 0.96 12.81 -14.82
C ALA A 83 -0.45 12.52 -14.28
N ALA A 84 -0.92 13.43 -13.41
CA ALA A 84 -2.03 13.29 -12.48
C ALA A 84 -3.44 13.19 -13.09
N GLY A 85 -4.20 12.22 -12.60
CA GLY A 85 -5.66 12.23 -12.50
C GLY A 85 -6.06 12.04 -11.04
N GLY A 86 -7.13 12.71 -10.58
CA GLY A 86 -7.60 12.65 -9.18
C GLY A 86 -7.99 11.23 -8.75
N PRO A 87 -7.99 10.90 -7.44
CA PRO A 87 -8.20 9.54 -6.96
C PRO A 87 -9.62 9.02 -7.30
N PRO A 88 -9.76 7.74 -7.72
CA PRO A 88 -11.07 7.12 -7.93
C PRO A 88 -11.80 6.91 -6.59
N PRO A 89 -13.12 6.63 -6.59
CA PRO A 89 -13.84 6.28 -5.36
C PRO A 89 -13.22 5.05 -4.67
N PRO A 90 -13.23 4.98 -3.32
CA PRO A 90 -12.67 3.85 -2.60
C PRO A 90 -13.45 2.57 -2.94
N PRO A 91 -12.80 1.40 -2.86
CA PRO A 91 -13.50 0.14 -3.02
C PRO A 91 -14.46 -0.03 -1.83
N GLN A 92 -15.72 -0.32 -2.11
CA GLN A 92 -16.74 -0.58 -1.08
C GLN A 92 -16.58 -1.97 -0.46
#